data_AF-A0A0W0VE02-F1
#
_entry.id   AF-A0A0W0VE02-F1
#
_cell.length_a   1.000
_cell.length_b   1.000
_cell.length_c   1.000
_cell.angle_alpha   90.00
_cell.angle_beta   90.00
_cell.angle_gamma   90.00
#
_symmetry.space_group_name_H-M   'P 1'
#
loop_
_entity.id
_entity.type
_entity.pdbx_description
1 polymer ?
#
loop_
_entity_poly.entity_id
_entity_poly.type
_entity_poly.pdbx_seq_one_letter_code
_entity_poly.pdbx_strand_id
1 'polypeptide(L)' 'MAQGDKSKYTDKQKRKAHHIEEHYRDKGVSKQEAEKRAWATVNEQDKGGKKS' A
#
# COMPACT_ATOMS: atom_id res chain seq x y z
N MET A 1 -6.68 -6.06 -9.29
CA MET A 1 -5.26 -5.77 -8.96
C MET A 1 -4.49 -7.07 -9.10
N ALA A 2 -3.25 -7.05 -9.65
CA ALA A 2 -2.45 -8.28 -9.77
C ALA A 2 -2.36 -8.94 -8.39
N GLN A 3 -2.84 -10.18 -8.28
CA GLN A 3 -2.91 -10.98 -7.06
C GLN A 3 -1.50 -11.41 -6.63
N GLY A 4 -0.63 -10.43 -6.33
CA GLY A 4 0.56 -10.67 -5.55
C GLY A 4 0.09 -11.02 -4.15
N ASP A 5 0.29 -12.28 -3.77
CA ASP A 5 0.00 -12.78 -2.45
C ASP A 5 0.54 -11.80 -1.40
N LYS A 6 -0.34 -11.21 -0.56
CA LYS A 6 0.06 -10.15 0.38
C LYS A 6 1.13 -10.63 1.38
N SER A 7 1.32 -11.94 1.47
CA SER A 7 2.43 -12.61 2.17
C SER A 7 3.82 -12.23 1.63
N LYS A 8 3.95 -11.87 0.35
CA LYS A 8 5.23 -11.48 -0.28
C LYS A 8 5.67 -10.07 0.08
N TYR A 9 4.82 -9.28 0.73
CA TYR A 9 5.22 -7.95 1.18
C TYR A 9 6.10 -8.04 2.42
N THR A 10 7.22 -7.33 2.36
CA THR A 10 8.10 -7.10 3.50
C THR A 10 7.36 -6.35 4.61
N ASP A 11 7.80 -6.52 5.85
CA ASP A 11 7.20 -5.81 6.98
C ASP A 11 7.32 -4.28 6.85
N LYS A 12 8.35 -3.80 6.13
CA LYS A 12 8.50 -2.39 5.79
C LYS A 12 7.37 -1.90 4.88
N GLN A 13 6.98 -2.69 3.88
CA GLN A 13 5.86 -2.36 2.98
C GLN A 13 4.53 -2.38 3.74
N LYS A 14 4.32 -3.37 4.61
CA LYS A 14 3.12 -3.45 5.46
C LYS A 14 2.98 -2.23 6.38
N ARG A 15 4.05 -1.79 7.04
CA ARG A 15 4.05 -0.58 7.89
C ARG A 15 3.76 0.69 7.09
N LYS A 16 4.35 0.83 5.90
CA LYS A 16 4.06 1.96 5.00
C LYS A 16 2.59 1.97 4.58
N ALA A 17 2.04 0.81 4.20
CA ALA A 17 0.64 0.71 3.82
C ALA A 17 -0.28 1.13 4.98
N HIS A 18 -0.01 0.68 6.20
CA HIS A 18 -0.79 1.07 7.38
C HIS A 18 -0.79 2.59 7.61
N HIS A 19 0.38 3.24 7.57
CA HIS A 19 0.44 4.70 7.74
C HIS A 19 -0.31 5.47 6.64
N ILE A 20 -0.24 5.00 5.39
CA ILE A 20 -0.96 5.63 4.28
C ILE A 20 -2.47 5.41 4.42
N GLU A 21 -2.90 4.21 4.85
CA GLU A 21 -4.30 3.90 5.13
C GLU A 21 -4.85 4.83 6.21
N GLU A 22 -4.16 4.98 7.34
CA GLU A 22 -4.58 5.86 8.43
C GLU A 22 -4.77 7.30 7.96
N HIS A 23 -3.80 7.83 7.21
CA HIS A 23 -3.91 9.18 6.65
C HIS A 23 -5.09 9.35 5.68
N TYR A 24 -5.47 8.32 4.91
CA TYR A 24 -6.68 8.38 4.08
C TYR A 24 -7.96 8.28 4.92
N ARG A 25 -7.96 7.47 5.98
CA ARG A 25 -9.09 7.37 6.91
C ARG A 25 -9.34 8.68 7.65
N ASP A 26 -8.27 9.37 8.05
CA ASP A 26 -8.34 10.69 8.67
C ASP A 26 -8.92 11.74 7.72
N LYS A 27 -8.70 11.55 6.40
CA LYS A 27 -9.33 12.36 5.34
C LYS A 27 -10.77 11.96 5.02
N GLY A 28 -11.37 11.05 5.80
CA GLY A 28 -12.74 10.58 5.62
C GLY A 28 -12.92 9.52 4.53
N VAL A 29 -11.85 8.91 4.03
CA VAL A 29 -11.94 7.81 3.07
C VAL A 29 -12.35 6.52 3.80
N SER A 30 -13.24 5.74 3.19
CA SER A 30 -13.65 4.45 3.75
C SER A 30 -12.46 3.50 3.87
N LYS A 31 -12.47 2.63 4.90
CA LYS A 31 -11.37 1.70 5.19
C LYS A 31 -10.94 0.89 3.96
N GLN A 32 -11.90 0.35 3.21
CA GLN A 32 -11.62 -0.47 2.03
C GLN A 32 -10.93 0.33 0.91
N GLU A 33 -11.32 1.58 0.72
CA GLU A 33 -10.75 2.46 -0.29
C GLU A 33 -9.38 2.99 0.15
N ALA A 34 -9.23 3.31 1.43
CA ALA A 34 -7.95 3.69 2.04
C ALA A 34 -6.92 2.56 1.93
N GLU A 35 -7.31 1.32 2.23
CA GLU A 35 -6.44 0.14 2.09
C GLU A 35 -6.00 -0.05 0.64
N LYS A 36 -6.94 0.02 -0.33
CA LYS A 36 -6.61 -0.10 -1.75
C LYS A 36 -5.61 0.96 -2.21
N ARG A 37 -5.83 2.22 -1.82
CA ARG A 37 -4.95 3.35 -2.17
C ARG A 37 -3.58 3.21 -1.51
N ALA A 38 -3.54 2.76 -0.26
CA ALA A 38 -2.30 2.51 0.47
C ALA A 38 -1.44 1.44 -0.21
N TRP A 39 -2.02 0.29 -0.56
CA TRP A 39 -1.31 -0.78 -1.25
C TRP A 39 -0.90 -0.40 -2.68
N ALA A 40 -1.71 0.39 -3.39
CA ALA A 40 -1.33 0.93 -4.70
C ALA A 40 -0.08 1.82 -4.59
N THR A 41 -0.06 2.73 -3.61
CA THR A 41 1.07 3.63 -3.35
C THR A 41 2.35 2.85 -3.01
N VAL A 42 2.24 1.83 -2.15
CA VAL A 42 3.39 0.98 -1.79
C VAL A 42 3.88 0.18 -3.00
N ASN A 43 2.98 -0.35 -3.83
CA ASN A 43 3.34 -1.06 -5.05
C ASN A 43 4.03 -0.17 -6.09
N GLU A 44 3.60 1.08 -6.24
CA GLU A 44 4.28 2.05 -7.13
C GLU A 44 5.69 2.39 -6.63
N GLN A 45 5.83 2.65 -5.32
CA GLN A 45 7.14 2.91 -4.72
C GLN A 45 8.11 1.73 -4.91
N ASP A 46 7.60 0.49 -4.89
CA ASP A 46 8.43 -0.70 -5.06
C ASP A 46 8.74 -0.99 -6.54
N LYS A 47 7.74 -0.87 -7.42
CA LYS A 47 7.92 -1.07 -8.88
C LYS A 47 8.80 0.00 -9.53
N GLY A 48 8.90 1.20 -8.96
CA GLY A 48 9.78 2.26 -9.45
C GLY A 48 11.27 2.05 -9.14
N GLY A 49 11.62 1.10 -8.27
CA GLY A 49 12.97 0.96 -7.71
C GLY A 49 13.88 -0.12 -8.31
N LYS A 50 13.40 -0.93 -9.27
CA LYS A 50 14.23 -1.97 -9.92
C LYS A 50 13.95 -2.06 -11.42
N LYS A 51 14.39 -1.04 -12.14
CA LYS A 51 14.97 -1.24 -13.47
C LYS A 51 16.49 -1.15 -13.30
N SER A 52 17.13 -2.28 -13.04
CA SER A 52 18.56 -2.48 -13.27
C SER A 52 18.70 -3.84 -13.92
#